data_AF-A0A4R4PB39-F1
#
_entry.id   AF-A0A4R4PB39-F1
#
_cell.length_a   1.000
_cell.length_b   1.000
_cell.length_c   1.000
_cell.angle_alpha   90.00
_cell.angle_beta   90.00
_cell.angle_gamma   90.00
#
_symmetry.space_group_name_H-M   'P 1'
#
loop_
_entity.id
_entity.type
_entity.pdbx_description
1 polymer ?
#
loop_
_entity_poly.entity_id
_entity_poly.type
_entity_poly.pdbx_seq_one_letter_code
_entity_poly.pdbx_strand_id
1 'polypeptide(L)'
;MRTLSVQATRQVLRLRTRLGRRTAIRYLDALAIALQPQGWRYIKFYRPEEFPTPLPMLWVHAGFSKDVGLVVSVRATPGGTWGYYETLRGRQGYLWPCGDAKSAAEQIDRLLKHQMFPGTW
;
A
#
# COMPACT_ATOMS: atom_id res chain seq x y z
N MET A 1 -4.76 20.39 -25.07
CA MET A 1 -3.52 19.59 -25.13
C MET A 1 -3.04 19.03 -23.77
N ARG A 2 -3.12 19.75 -22.63
CA ARG A 2 -2.66 19.25 -21.31
C ARG A 2 -3.35 17.97 -20.80
N THR A 3 -4.65 17.81 -21.03
CA THR A 3 -5.44 16.66 -20.56
C THR A 3 -5.02 15.32 -21.16
N LEU A 4 -4.63 15.30 -22.44
CA LEU A 4 -4.16 14.10 -23.14
C LEU A 4 -2.81 13.61 -22.58
N SER A 5 -1.89 14.53 -22.27
CA SER A 5 -0.59 14.18 -21.65
C SER A 5 -0.78 13.53 -20.28
N VAL A 6 -1.68 14.06 -19.46
CA VAL A 6 -1.98 13.53 -18.13
C VAL A 6 -2.65 12.15 -18.22
N GLN A 7 -3.54 11.92 -19.19
CA GLN A 7 -4.15 10.61 -19.43
C GLN A 7 -3.13 9.57 -19.92
N ALA A 8 -2.24 9.93 -20.84
CA ALA A 8 -1.17 9.05 -21.32
C ALA A 8 -0.23 8.65 -20.17
N THR A 9 0.24 9.60 -19.36
CA THR A 9 1.05 9.30 -18.16
C THR A 9 0.32 8.36 -17.20
N ARG A 10 -1.00 8.54 -17.01
CA ARG A 10 -1.80 7.65 -16.15
C ARG A 10 -1.87 6.23 -16.67
N GLN A 11 -2.04 6.03 -17.97
CA GLN A 11 -2.07 4.69 -18.57
C GLN A 11 -0.71 4.01 -18.47
N VAL A 12 0.37 4.75 -18.70
CA VAL A 12 1.75 4.25 -18.51
C VAL A 12 1.98 3.80 -17.07
N LEU A 13 1.58 4.58 -16.06
CA LEU A 13 1.75 4.20 -14.65
C LEU A 13 0.89 2.98 -14.27
N ARG A 14 -0.34 2.89 -14.80
CA ARG A 14 -1.20 1.70 -14.60
C ARG A 14 -0.55 0.45 -15.21
N LEU A 15 -0.02 0.56 -16.42
CA LEU A 15 0.67 -0.53 -17.08
C LEU A 15 1.92 -0.94 -16.30
N ARG A 16 2.77 0.01 -15.90
CA ARG A 16 3.95 -0.26 -15.07
C ARG A 16 3.59 -0.95 -13.76
N THR A 17 2.50 -0.54 -13.11
CA THR A 17 2.02 -1.19 -11.88
C THR A 17 1.63 -2.64 -12.13
N ARG A 18 0.91 -2.93 -13.23
CA ARG A 18 0.51 -4.29 -13.61
C ARG A 18 1.73 -5.17 -13.94
N LEU A 19 2.65 -4.66 -14.76
CA LEU A 19 3.84 -5.40 -15.19
C LEU A 19 4.84 -5.60 -14.04
N GLY A 20 4.94 -4.65 -13.11
CA GLY A 20 5.86 -4.71 -11.97
C GLY A 20 5.30 -5.47 -10.77
N ARG A 21 4.43 -6.47 -10.97
CA ARG A 21 3.84 -7.27 -9.88
C ARG A 21 4.88 -7.80 -8.90
N ARG A 22 5.99 -8.37 -9.39
CA ARG A 22 7.07 -8.90 -8.54
C ARG A 22 7.70 -7.80 -7.67
N THR A 23 7.90 -6.61 -8.22
CA THR A 23 8.42 -5.44 -7.49
C THR A 23 7.45 -4.98 -6.42
N ALA A 24 6.14 -4.91 -6.74
CA ALA A 24 5.10 -4.59 -5.78
C ALA A 24 5.07 -5.60 -4.61
N ILE A 25 5.15 -6.90 -4.90
CA ILE A 25 5.21 -7.95 -3.87
C ILE A 25 6.42 -7.76 -2.96
N ARG A 26 7.62 -7.52 -3.51
CA ARG A 26 8.83 -7.27 -2.71
C ARG A 26 8.67 -6.11 -1.74
N TYR A 27 8.08 -5.00 -2.20
CA TYR A 27 7.83 -3.85 -1.33
C TYR A 27 6.77 -4.13 -0.26
N LEU A 28 5.72 -4.90 -0.56
CA LEU A 28 4.72 -5.31 0.42
C LEU A 28 5.30 -6.30 1.46
N ASP A 29 6.18 -7.22 1.04
CA ASP A 29 6.87 -8.12 1.96
C ASP A 29 7.81 -7.35 2.89
N ALA A 30 8.57 -6.38 2.37
CA ALA A 30 9.40 -5.49 3.19
C ALA A 30 8.57 -4.68 4.19
N LEU A 31 7.41 -4.18 3.77
CA LEU A 31 6.49 -3.46 4.65
C LEU A 31 5.93 -4.38 5.74
N ALA A 32 5.53 -5.61 5.40
CA ALA A 32 5.02 -6.57 6.37
C ALA A 32 6.05 -6.86 7.47
N ILE A 33 7.33 -7.02 7.11
CA ILE A 33 8.43 -7.18 8.07
C ILE A 33 8.58 -5.94 8.96
N ALA A 34 8.55 -4.74 8.37
CA ALA A 34 8.68 -3.49 9.11
C ALA A 34 7.52 -3.20 10.08
N LEU A 35 6.33 -3.76 9.82
CA LEU A 35 5.15 -3.64 10.69
C LEU A 35 5.16 -4.63 11.88
N GLN A 36 5.93 -5.72 11.82
CA GLN A 36 5.96 -6.73 12.89
C GLN A 36 6.33 -6.16 14.28
N PRO A 37 7.37 -5.31 14.43
CA PRO A 37 7.75 -4.75 15.73
C PRO A 37 6.67 -3.86 16.34
N GLN A 38 5.73 -3.35 15.54
CA GLN A 38 4.63 -2.51 16.00
C GLN A 38 3.40 -3.31 16.45
N GLY A 39 3.43 -4.64 16.34
CA GLY A 39 2.37 -5.53 16.81
C GLY A 39 1.17 -5.66 15.85
N TRP A 40 1.28 -5.12 14.63
CA TRP A 40 0.23 -5.25 13.62
C TRP A 40 0.21 -6.64 13.00
N ARG A 41 -1.00 -7.15 12.72
CA ARG A 41 -1.19 -8.38 11.94
C ARG A 41 -1.42 -8.03 10.48
N TYR A 42 -1.15 -8.99 9.60
CA TYR A 42 -1.32 -8.80 8.17
C TYR A 42 -1.80 -10.05 7.42
N ILE A 43 -2.53 -9.82 6.33
CA ILE A 43 -2.93 -10.83 5.35
C ILE A 43 -2.41 -10.43 3.96
N LYS A 44 -1.73 -11.37 3.30
CA LYS A 44 -1.09 -11.17 1.99
C LYS A 44 -2.03 -11.60 0.86
N PHE A 45 -2.73 -10.65 0.24
CA PHE A 45 -3.61 -10.88 -0.92
C PHE A 45 -2.87 -10.88 -2.26
N TYR A 46 -1.75 -11.59 -2.32
CA TYR A 46 -0.94 -11.68 -3.55
C TYR A 46 -0.27 -13.02 -3.76
N ARG A 47 -0.63 -14.03 -2.96
CA ARG A 47 -0.31 -15.43 -3.24
C ARG A 47 -1.03 -15.84 -4.54
N PRO A 48 -0.30 -16.11 -5.63
CA PRO A 48 -0.90 -16.35 -6.94
C PRO A 48 -1.88 -17.53 -6.95
N GLU A 49 -1.68 -18.50 -6.07
CA GLU A 49 -2.49 -19.71 -5.94
C GLU A 49 -3.84 -19.45 -5.25
N GLU A 50 -3.90 -18.44 -4.38
CA GLU A 50 -5.06 -18.16 -3.53
C GLU A 50 -5.85 -16.92 -4.01
N PHE A 51 -5.18 -15.97 -4.68
CA PHE A 51 -5.76 -14.67 -5.04
C PHE A 51 -5.37 -14.24 -6.47
N PRO A 52 -6.22 -14.46 -7.49
CA PRO A 52 -5.99 -14.01 -8.86
C PRO A 52 -6.25 -12.49 -9.02
N THR A 53 -5.85 -11.69 -8.04
CA THR A 53 -6.00 -10.23 -8.08
C THR A 53 -4.89 -9.61 -8.94
N PRO A 54 -5.21 -8.68 -9.86
CA PRO A 54 -4.21 -8.06 -10.72
C PRO A 54 -3.24 -7.14 -9.96
N LEU A 55 -3.64 -6.68 -8.77
CA LEU A 55 -2.86 -5.79 -7.92
C LEU A 55 -2.53 -6.48 -6.59
N PRO A 56 -1.24 -6.69 -6.27
CA PRO A 56 -0.84 -7.17 -4.95
C PRO A 56 -1.31 -6.24 -3.84
N MET A 57 -1.92 -6.82 -2.79
CA MET A 57 -2.42 -6.07 -1.64
C MET A 57 -2.00 -6.72 -0.32
N LEU A 58 -1.73 -5.90 0.69
CA LEU A 58 -1.46 -6.30 2.06
C LEU A 58 -2.52 -5.67 2.96
N TRP A 59 -3.37 -6.48 3.58
CA TRP A 59 -4.27 -5.99 4.60
C TRP A 59 -3.52 -5.97 5.93
N VAL A 60 -3.45 -4.80 6.55
CA VAL A 60 -2.86 -4.56 7.87
C VAL A 60 -4.00 -4.28 8.83
N HIS A 61 -4.04 -4.96 9.97
CA HIS A 61 -5.15 -4.83 10.90
C HIS A 61 -4.74 -5.06 12.35
N ALA A 62 -5.57 -4.55 13.26
CA ALA A 62 -5.51 -4.93 14.66
C ALA A 62 -5.94 -6.40 14.82
N GLY A 63 -5.15 -7.20 15.51
CA GLY A 63 -5.49 -8.61 15.73
C GLY A 63 -6.77 -8.82 16.53
N PHE A 64 -7.16 -7.85 17.37
CA PHE A 64 -8.30 -7.90 18.29
C PHE A 64 -9.56 -7.21 17.76
N SER A 65 -9.47 -6.42 16.69
CA SER A 65 -10.62 -5.80 16.03
C SER A 65 -10.42 -5.81 14.52
N LYS A 66 -11.31 -6.49 13.80
CA LYS A 66 -11.27 -6.51 12.32
C LYS A 66 -11.75 -5.18 11.71
N ASP A 67 -12.37 -4.32 12.50
CA ASP A 67 -12.89 -3.02 12.07
C ASP A 67 -11.80 -1.96 11.98
N VAL A 68 -10.64 -2.20 12.60
CA VAL A 68 -9.46 -1.34 12.53
C VAL A 68 -8.41 -1.98 11.63
N GLY A 69 -8.27 -1.41 10.44
CA GLY A 69 -7.30 -1.88 9.47
C GLY A 69 -7.30 -1.06 8.20
N LEU A 70 -6.29 -1.28 7.37
CA LEU A 70 -6.16 -0.67 6.07
C LEU A 70 -5.56 -1.64 5.06
N VAL A 71 -6.01 -1.56 3.82
CA VAL A 71 -5.51 -2.38 2.72
C VAL A 71 -4.47 -1.58 1.95
N VAL A 72 -3.21 -1.98 2.00
CA VAL A 72 -2.09 -1.36 1.28
C VAL A 72 -1.91 -2.02 -0.08
N SER A 73 -1.66 -1.22 -1.11
CA SER A 73 -1.16 -1.65 -2.42
C SER A 73 0.11 -0.87 -2.77
N VAL A 74 0.87 -1.37 -3.74
CA VAL A 74 2.06 -0.68 -4.26
C VAL A 74 1.81 -0.28 -5.70
N ARG A 75 2.10 0.98 -6.04
CA ARG A 75 1.85 1.54 -7.38
C ARG A 75 3.07 2.27 -7.91
N ALA A 76 3.27 2.21 -9.22
CA ALA A 76 4.31 2.98 -9.89
C ALA A 76 3.96 4.48 -9.86
N THR A 77 4.97 5.30 -9.56
CA THR A 77 4.88 6.77 -9.53
C THR A 77 5.70 7.38 -10.67
N PRO A 78 5.48 8.66 -11.02
CA PRO A 78 6.34 9.38 -11.96
C PRO A 78 7.82 9.31 -11.54
N GLY A 79 8.74 9.32 -12.52
CA GLY A 79 10.19 9.27 -12.23
C GLY A 79 10.73 7.87 -11.94
N GLY A 80 10.04 6.81 -12.32
CA GLY A 80 10.55 5.44 -12.18
C GLY A 80 10.33 4.81 -10.80
N THR A 81 9.88 5.58 -9.82
CA THR A 81 9.71 5.17 -8.42
C THR A 81 8.40 4.41 -8.17
N TRP A 82 8.20 4.02 -6.91
CA TRP A 82 7.02 3.31 -6.42
C TRP A 82 6.53 3.96 -5.12
N GLY A 83 5.25 3.81 -4.81
CA GLY A 83 4.66 4.29 -3.56
C GLY A 83 3.69 3.28 -2.94
N TYR A 84 3.60 3.31 -1.61
CA TYR A 84 2.56 2.63 -0.84
C TYR A 84 1.27 3.45 -0.89
N TYR A 85 0.15 2.78 -1.13
CA TYR A 85 -1.17 3.39 -1.22
C TYR A 85 -2.21 2.61 -0.42
N GLU A 86 -3.04 3.30 0.34
CA GLU A 86 -4.31 2.78 0.81
C GLU A 86 -5.25 2.55 -0.38
N THR A 87 -5.63 1.29 -0.57
CA THR A 87 -6.37 0.81 -1.74
C THR A 87 -7.77 1.42 -1.82
N LEU A 88 -8.48 1.51 -0.69
CA LEU A 88 -9.87 1.99 -0.63
C LEU A 88 -10.00 3.48 -0.96
N ARG A 89 -8.96 4.28 -0.67
CA ARG A 89 -8.93 5.72 -0.97
C ARG A 89 -8.43 6.04 -2.38
N GLY A 90 -8.25 5.03 -3.22
CA GLY A 90 -7.90 5.20 -4.62
C GLY A 90 -6.60 5.99 -4.78
N ARG A 91 -6.64 7.18 -5.38
CA ARG A 91 -5.46 8.03 -5.59
C ARG A 91 -5.11 8.92 -4.41
N GLN A 92 -6.11 9.25 -3.58
CA GLN A 92 -5.92 10.07 -2.38
C GLN A 92 -5.32 9.24 -1.23
N GLY A 93 -5.21 7.93 -1.41
CA GLY A 93 -4.63 7.02 -0.43
C GLY A 93 -3.10 6.96 -0.46
N TYR A 94 -2.37 7.95 -0.99
CA TYR A 94 -0.90 7.89 -0.91
C TYR A 94 -0.45 7.86 0.55
N LEU A 95 0.40 6.89 0.91
CA LEU A 95 0.89 6.72 2.28
C LEU A 95 2.34 7.16 2.40
N TRP A 96 3.23 6.60 1.58
CA TRP A 96 4.68 6.83 1.68
C TRP A 96 5.40 6.38 0.40
N PRO A 97 6.58 6.94 0.03
CA PRO A 97 7.39 6.38 -1.05
C PRO A 97 7.88 4.97 -0.70
N CYS A 98 7.95 4.09 -1.70
CA CYS A 98 8.65 2.82 -1.56
C CYS A 98 10.17 3.08 -1.63
N GLY A 99 10.93 2.41 -0.77
CA GLY A 99 12.36 2.63 -0.56
C GLY A 99 12.72 2.78 0.91
N ASP A 100 11.74 3.18 1.73
CA ASP A 100 11.85 3.22 3.19
C ASP A 100 10.62 2.57 3.83
N ALA A 101 10.68 1.25 3.99
CA ALA A 101 9.59 0.48 4.58
C ALA A 101 9.39 0.78 6.08
N LYS A 102 10.45 1.22 6.77
CA LYS A 102 10.38 1.52 8.20
C LYS A 102 9.57 2.80 8.44
N SER A 103 9.91 3.89 7.77
CA SER A 103 9.15 5.14 7.87
C SER A 103 7.70 4.96 7.35
N ALA A 104 7.50 4.11 6.32
CA ALA A 104 6.17 3.75 5.87
C ALA A 104 5.37 3.01 6.96
N ALA A 105 5.99 2.08 7.68
CA ALA A 105 5.35 1.37 8.79
C ALA A 105 4.98 2.33 9.94
N GLU A 106 5.87 3.25 10.31
CA GLU A 106 5.59 4.31 11.31
C GLU A 106 4.44 5.24 10.90
N GLN A 107 4.30 5.57 9.62
CA GLN A 107 3.16 6.32 9.11
C GLN A 107 1.86 5.52 9.20
N ILE A 108 1.88 4.23 8.86
CA ILE A 108 0.73 3.32 8.95
C ILE A 108 0.31 3.11 10.41
N ASP A 109 1.27 2.92 11.31
CA ASP A 109 1.05 2.79 12.75
C ASP A 109 0.25 3.96 13.33
N ARG A 110 0.68 5.19 13.01
CA ARG A 110 -0.02 6.41 13.43
C ARG A 110 -1.45 6.47 12.91
N LEU A 111 -1.67 6.11 11.64
CA LEU A 111 -3.00 6.08 11.05
C LEU A 111 -3.91 5.07 11.75
N LEU A 112 -3.42 3.85 11.97
CA LEU A 112 -4.19 2.80 12.62
C LEU A 112 -4.46 3.12 14.09
N LYS A 113 -3.47 3.64 14.84
CA LYS A 113 -3.67 4.10 16.23
C LYS A 113 -4.71 5.20 16.33
N HIS A 114 -4.72 6.13 15.39
CA HIS A 114 -5.75 7.18 15.33
C HIS A 114 -7.15 6.60 15.08
N GLN A 115 -7.28 5.56 14.24
CA GLN A 115 -8.55 4.85 14.05
C GLN A 115 -9.01 4.11 15.32
N MET A 116 -8.07 3.58 16.13
CA MET A 116 -8.38 2.87 17.38
C MET A 116 -8.83 3.80 18.50
N PHE A 117 -8.22 4.99 18.60
CA PHE A 117 -8.42 5.93 19.69
C PHE A 117 -8.81 7.31 19.16
N PRO A 118 -10.01 7.45 18.56
CA PRO A 118 -10.46 8.74 18.04
C PRO A 118 -10.52 9.78 19.17
N GLY A 119 -9.79 10.88 19.03
CA GLY A 119 -9.79 12.01 19.99
C GLY A 119 -8.63 12.05 20.99
N THR A 120 -7.62 11.19 20.88
CA THR A 120 -6.43 11.20 21.76
C THR A 120 -5.21 11.95 21.21
N TRP A 121 -5.35 12.59 20.04
CA TRP A 121 -4.27 13.24 19.29
C TRP A 121 -4.73 14.49 18.58
#